data_AF-A0A845T1U1-F1
#
_entry.id   AF-A0A845T1U1-F1
#
_cell.length_a   1.000
_cell.length_b   1.000
_cell.length_c   1.000
_cell.angle_alpha   90.00
_cell.angle_beta   90.00
_cell.angle_gamma   90.00
#
_symmetry.space_group_name_H-M   'P 1'
#
loop_
_entity.id
_entity.type
_entity.pdbx_description
1 polymer ?
#
loop_
_entity_poly.entity_id
_entity_poly.type
_entity_poly.pdbx_seq_one_letter_code
_entity_poly.pdbx_strand_id
1 'polypeptide(L)'
;MIRLHLTRGDNPAVVSLQLPATPADIGEAYAQLNTISTGRPPEIKDVESPIRNIGQYLRNAKPDNPQDMDKLNTLAQRIFKMSAEQRQLFMGTLDCSCISGLEDVLRVSEQTDEYILIPNANSDAELGRYSGAWAV
;
A
#
# COMPACT_ATOMS: atom_id res chain seq x y z
N MET A 1 3.49 -6.32 -8.08
CA MET A 1 2.28 -5.53 -7.77
C MET A 1 1.56 -6.19 -6.61
N ILE A 2 0.88 -5.43 -5.77
CA ILE A 2 0.13 -5.94 -4.61
C ILE A 2 -1.34 -6.01 -4.98
N ARG A 3 -2.03 -7.09 -4.60
CA ARG A 3 -3.45 -7.26 -4.80
C ARG A 3 -4.12 -7.58 -3.47
N LEU A 4 -5.07 -6.74 -3.09
CA LEU A 4 -5.89 -6.91 -1.90
C LEU A 4 -7.17 -7.63 -2.27
N HIS A 5 -7.54 -8.63 -1.48
CA HIS A 5 -8.81 -9.33 -1.59
C HIS A 5 -9.73 -8.84 -0.49
N LEU A 6 -10.70 -8.02 -0.88
CA LEU A 6 -11.65 -7.37 0.01
C LEU A 6 -12.94 -8.19 0.09
N THR A 7 -13.47 -8.38 1.29
CA THR A 7 -14.77 -9.00 1.51
C THR A 7 -15.59 -8.15 2.47
N ARG A 8 -16.87 -8.48 2.61
CA ARG A 8 -17.76 -7.83 3.57
C ARG A 8 -18.58 -8.88 4.31
N GLY A 9 -18.20 -9.14 5.57
CA GLY A 9 -18.76 -10.22 6.38
C GLY A 9 -18.46 -11.62 5.82
N ASP A 10 -19.31 -12.60 6.15
CA ASP A 10 -19.18 -14.00 5.72
C ASP A 10 -19.62 -14.25 4.26
N ASN A 11 -19.70 -13.20 3.44
CA ASN A 11 -20.11 -13.36 2.06
C ASN A 11 -18.98 -14.05 1.25
N PRO A 12 -19.28 -15.07 0.43
CA PRO A 12 -18.29 -15.69 -0.44
C PRO A 12 -17.77 -14.73 -1.53
N ALA A 13 -18.49 -13.65 -1.83
CA ALA A 13 -18.08 -12.68 -2.84
C ALA A 13 -16.90 -11.82 -2.36
N VAL A 14 -15.80 -11.89 -3.10
CA VAL A 14 -14.55 -11.17 -2.83
C VAL A 14 -14.28 -10.22 -4.00
N VAL A 15 -13.94 -8.97 -3.69
CA VAL A 15 -13.55 -7.96 -4.66
C VAL A 15 -12.04 -7.77 -4.58
N SER A 16 -11.36 -7.93 -5.71
CA SER A 16 -9.90 -7.73 -5.77
C SER A 16 -9.57 -6.30 -6.16
N LEU A 17 -8.74 -5.63 -5.36
CA LEU A 17 -8.20 -4.30 -5.64
C LEU A 17 -6.69 -4.41 -5.89
N GLN A 18 -6.22 -3.89 -7.02
CA GLN A 18 -4.80 -3.88 -7.36
C GLN A 18 -4.17 -2.55 -6.92
N LEU A 19 -3.05 -2.62 -6.22
CA LEU A 19 -2.31 -1.45 -5.75
C LEU A 19 -1.01 -1.24 -6.55
N PRO A 20 -0.63 0.02 -6.80
CA PRO A 20 -1.33 1.24 -6.40
C PRO A 20 -2.62 1.50 -7.20
N ALA A 21 -3.72 1.79 -6.49
CA ALA A 21 -5.03 2.05 -7.06
C ALA A 21 -5.31 3.55 -7.10
N THR A 22 -5.95 4.02 -8.16
CA THR A 22 -6.44 5.40 -8.21
C THR A 22 -7.67 5.56 -7.32
N PRO A 23 -8.03 6.80 -6.90
CA PRO A 23 -9.28 7.04 -6.18
C PRO A 23 -10.52 6.54 -6.93
N ALA A 24 -10.47 6.52 -8.27
CA ALA A 24 -11.54 5.97 -9.11
C ALA A 24 -11.64 4.45 -8.98
N ASP A 25 -10.50 3.73 -9.06
CA ASP A 25 -10.46 2.27 -8.90
C ASP A 25 -10.90 1.84 -7.50
N ILE A 26 -10.51 2.60 -6.48
CA ILE A 26 -10.99 2.43 -5.10
C ILE A 26 -12.51 2.64 -5.08
N GLY A 27 -13.01 3.74 -5.63
CA GLY A 27 -14.45 4.00 -5.71
C GLY A 27 -15.25 2.87 -6.37
N GLU A 28 -14.73 2.32 -7.47
CA GLU A 28 -15.34 1.20 -8.19
C GLU A 28 -15.33 -0.09 -7.37
N ALA A 29 -14.20 -0.46 -6.76
CA ALA A 29 -14.12 -1.62 -5.88
C ALA A 29 -15.11 -1.51 -4.70
N TYR A 30 -15.30 -0.31 -4.15
CA TYR A 30 -16.25 -0.09 -3.06
C TYR A 30 -17.68 -0.11 -3.55
N ALA A 31 -17.97 0.38 -4.75
CA ALA A 31 -19.28 0.24 -5.38
C ALA A 31 -19.65 -1.24 -5.60
N GLN A 32 -18.69 -2.05 -6.03
CA GLN A 32 -18.86 -3.51 -6.14
C GLN A 32 -19.10 -4.15 -4.76
N LEU A 33 -18.33 -3.77 -3.74
CA LEU A 33 -18.53 -4.24 -2.36
C LEU A 33 -19.90 -3.83 -1.80
N ASN A 34 -20.37 -2.62 -2.10
CA ASN A 34 -21.68 -2.12 -1.71
C ASN A 34 -22.82 -2.89 -2.40
N THR A 35 -22.58 -3.44 -3.59
CA THR A 35 -23.55 -4.30 -4.28
C THR A 35 -23.68 -5.66 -3.59
N ILE A 36 -22.62 -6.14 -2.95
CA ILE A 36 -22.58 -7.44 -2.25
C ILE A 36 -23.26 -7.36 -0.88
N SER A 37 -22.99 -6.30 -0.12
CA SER A 37 -23.58 -6.06 1.21
C SER A 37 -23.35 -4.60 1.57
N THR A 38 -24.24 -3.94 2.31
CA THR A 38 -24.05 -2.55 2.80
C THR A 38 -23.95 -2.43 4.32
N GLY A 39 -24.20 -3.53 5.04
CA GLY A 39 -24.38 -3.51 6.51
C GLY A 39 -23.11 -3.77 7.33
N ARG A 40 -21.95 -3.99 6.69
CA ARG A 40 -20.67 -4.23 7.38
C ARG A 40 -19.54 -3.45 6.70
N PRO A 41 -18.49 -3.07 7.44
CA PRO A 41 -17.30 -2.47 6.84
C PRO A 41 -16.57 -3.51 5.95
N PRO A 42 -15.89 -3.07 4.88
CA PRO A 42 -15.01 -3.93 4.11
C PRO A 42 -13.81 -4.40 4.95
N GLU A 43 -13.45 -5.67 4.80
CA GLU A 43 -12.35 -6.34 5.51
C GLU A 43 -11.39 -6.98 4.49
N ILE A 44 -10.11 -6.99 4.83
CA ILE A 44 -9.08 -7.63 4.01
C ILE A 44 -9.07 -9.12 4.33
N LYS A 45 -9.59 -9.93 3.40
CA LYS A 45 -9.62 -11.38 3.52
C LYS A 45 -8.25 -11.99 3.27
N ASP A 46 -7.59 -11.52 2.22
CA ASP A 46 -6.30 -12.02 1.77
C ASP A 46 -5.49 -10.93 1.05
N VAL A 47 -4.18 -11.12 0.97
CA VAL A 47 -3.25 -10.19 0.32
C VAL A 47 -2.23 -10.95 -0.51
N GLU A 48 -2.29 -10.75 -1.82
CA GLU A 48 -1.27 -11.23 -2.74
C GLU A 48 -0.18 -10.14 -2.92
N SER A 49 1.06 -10.48 -2.61
CA SER A 49 2.20 -9.58 -2.78
C SER A 49 3.44 -10.34 -3.21
N PRO A 50 4.35 -9.72 -4.01
CA PRO A 50 5.67 -10.29 -4.30
C PRO A 50 6.56 -10.41 -3.05
N ILE A 51 6.25 -9.67 -1.97
CA ILE A 51 6.98 -9.72 -0.70
C ILE A 51 6.27 -10.69 0.23
N ARG A 52 6.97 -11.74 0.66
CA ARG A 52 6.43 -12.71 1.63
C ARG A 52 6.23 -12.04 2.99
N ASN A 53 5.29 -12.55 3.78
CA ASN A 53 4.93 -12.06 5.12
C ASN A 53 4.32 -10.65 5.19
N ILE A 54 4.29 -9.87 4.10
CA ILE A 54 3.71 -8.51 4.18
C ILE A 54 2.18 -8.52 4.40
N GLY A 55 1.51 -9.57 3.91
CA GLY A 55 0.07 -9.74 4.06
C GLY A 55 -0.40 -9.72 5.51
N GLN A 56 0.42 -10.21 6.45
CA GLN A 56 0.05 -10.23 7.88
C GLN A 56 -0.06 -8.84 8.49
N TYR A 57 0.76 -7.89 8.02
CA TYR A 57 0.72 -6.50 8.48
C TYR A 57 -0.41 -5.72 7.80
N LEU A 58 -0.69 -6.06 6.54
CA LEU A 58 -1.74 -5.42 5.75
C LEU A 58 -3.14 -5.88 6.15
N ARG A 59 -3.28 -7.11 6.65
CA ARG A 59 -4.57 -7.67 7.10
C ARG A 59 -5.21 -6.89 8.26
N ASN A 60 -4.40 -6.19 9.05
CA ASN A 60 -4.87 -5.34 10.15
C ASN A 60 -5.32 -3.94 9.69
N ALA A 61 -5.05 -3.56 8.44
CA ALA A 61 -5.45 -2.27 7.89
C ALA A 61 -6.96 -2.24 7.63
N LYS A 62 -7.60 -1.09 7.88
CA LYS A 62 -9.03 -0.91 7.60
C LYS A 62 -9.19 -0.23 6.24
N PRO A 63 -9.63 -0.93 5.18
CA PRO A 63 -9.81 -0.30 3.88
C PRO A 63 -10.85 0.84 3.96
N ASP A 64 -11.88 0.72 4.81
CA ASP A 64 -12.87 1.79 5.04
C ASP A 64 -12.26 3.12 5.56
N ASN A 65 -11.06 3.07 6.14
CA ASN A 65 -10.36 4.27 6.57
C ASN A 65 -9.50 4.84 5.43
N PRO A 66 -9.79 6.07 4.95
CA PRO A 66 -8.99 6.71 3.90
C PRO A 66 -7.51 6.79 4.26
N GLN A 67 -7.16 7.03 5.53
CA GLN A 67 -5.76 7.09 5.97
C GLN A 67 -5.04 5.75 5.83
N ASP A 68 -5.72 4.65 6.13
CA ASP A 68 -5.12 3.32 5.98
C ASP A 68 -5.01 2.96 4.50
N MET A 69 -5.99 3.34 3.67
CA MET A 69 -5.93 3.14 2.22
C MET A 69 -4.79 3.94 1.57
N ASP A 70 -4.57 5.19 1.98
CA ASP A 70 -3.46 6.01 1.50
C ASP A 70 -2.10 5.41 1.90
N LYS A 71 -1.99 4.86 3.12
CA LYS A 71 -0.81 4.13 3.58
C LYS A 71 -0.56 2.87 2.75
N LEU A 72 -1.60 2.09 2.46
CA LEU A 72 -1.53 0.90 1.60
C LEU A 72 -1.06 1.26 0.18
N ASN A 73 -1.63 2.33 -0.39
CA ASN A 73 -1.25 2.84 -1.70
C ASN A 73 0.21 3.31 -1.73
N THR A 74 0.64 4.07 -0.72
CA THR A 74 2.02 4.55 -0.59
C THR A 74 3.00 3.38 -0.51
N LEU A 75 2.70 2.39 0.33
CA LEU A 75 3.52 1.18 0.46
C LEU A 75 3.60 0.41 -0.87
N ALA A 76 2.48 0.25 -1.56
CA ALA A 76 2.44 -0.43 -2.86
C ALA A 76 3.24 0.32 -3.93
N GLN A 77 3.17 1.65 -3.97
CA GLN A 77 4.00 2.47 -4.86
C GLN A 77 5.50 2.27 -4.58
N ARG A 78 5.90 2.24 -3.30
CA ARG A 78 7.31 2.00 -2.93
C ARG A 78 7.79 0.63 -3.36
N ILE A 79 7.01 -0.43 -3.05
CA ILE A 79 7.34 -1.80 -3.45
C ILE A 79 7.40 -1.96 -4.97
N PHE A 80 6.54 -1.22 -5.68
CA PHE A 80 6.57 -1.17 -7.14
C PHE A 80 7.87 -0.55 -7.66
N LYS A 81 8.35 0.54 -7.05
CA LYS A 81 9.61 1.22 -7.39
C LYS A 81 10.87 0.44 -6.98
N MET A 82 10.80 -0.38 -5.94
CA MET A 82 11.95 -1.16 -5.45
C MET A 82 12.47 -2.16 -6.50
N SER A 83 13.80 -2.25 -6.63
CA SER A 83 14.48 -3.31 -7.38
C SER A 83 14.36 -4.68 -6.69
N ALA A 84 14.70 -5.77 -7.38
CA ALA A 84 14.68 -7.11 -6.79
C ALA A 84 15.61 -7.21 -5.55
N GLU A 85 16.77 -6.56 -5.59
CA GLU A 85 17.75 -6.51 -4.51
C GLU A 85 17.20 -5.73 -3.30
N GLN A 86 16.59 -4.57 -3.54
CA GLN A 86 15.94 -3.77 -2.49
C GLN A 86 14.79 -4.53 -1.84
N ARG A 87 14.00 -5.28 -2.61
CA ARG A 87 12.93 -6.13 -2.05
C ARG A 87 13.50 -7.23 -1.14
N GLN A 88 14.65 -7.81 -1.50
CA GLN A 88 15.30 -8.83 -0.69
C GLN A 88 15.87 -8.25 0.61
N LEU A 89 16.45 -7.04 0.56
CA LEU A 89 16.88 -6.28 1.74
C LEU A 89 15.69 -5.91 2.63
N PHE A 90 14.62 -5.38 2.03
CA PHE A 90 13.38 -5.04 2.72
C PHE A 90 12.78 -6.25 3.43
N MET A 91 12.73 -7.41 2.76
CA MET A 91 12.32 -8.67 3.39
C MET A 91 13.21 -9.05 4.58
N GLY A 92 14.53 -8.98 4.40
CA GLY A 92 15.47 -9.28 5.49
C GLY A 92 15.30 -8.34 6.68
N THR A 93 15.09 -7.05 6.44
CA THR A 93 14.85 -6.08 7.50
C THR A 93 13.48 -6.27 8.16
N LEU A 94 12.44 -6.63 7.41
CA LEU A 94 11.12 -6.95 7.96
C LEU A 94 11.19 -8.15 8.91
N ASP A 95 11.88 -9.23 8.54
CA ASP A 95 12.03 -10.44 9.37
C ASP A 95 12.91 -10.21 10.60
N CYS A 96 13.89 -9.30 10.52
CA CYS A 96 14.75 -8.95 11.66
C CYS A 96 14.16 -7.87 12.58
N SER A 97 13.23 -7.05 12.09
CA SER A 97 12.61 -5.97 12.87
C SER A 97 11.37 -6.49 13.61
N CYS A 98 11.20 -6.10 14.88
CA CYS A 98 9.98 -6.40 15.62
C CYS A 98 8.84 -5.49 15.12
N ILE A 99 8.20 -5.88 14.03
CA ILE A 99 7.18 -5.09 13.36
C ILE A 99 5.84 -5.32 14.02
N SER A 100 5.31 -4.26 14.62
CA SER A 100 4.06 -4.29 15.38
C SER A 100 2.85 -3.78 14.57
N GLY A 101 3.07 -3.13 13.43
CA GLY A 101 1.98 -2.63 12.59
C GLY A 101 2.41 -1.99 11.26
N LEU A 102 1.42 -1.47 10.52
CA LEU A 102 1.56 -0.85 9.20
C LEU A 102 2.55 0.33 9.20
N GLU A 103 2.64 1.04 10.32
CA GLU A 103 3.52 2.20 10.50
C GLU A 103 5.01 1.80 10.57
N ASP A 104 5.32 0.69 11.23
CA ASP A 104 6.68 0.13 11.25
C ASP A 104 7.09 -0.37 9.85
N VAL A 105 6.17 -0.99 9.11
CA VAL A 105 6.39 -1.42 7.72
C VAL A 105 6.68 -0.21 6.82
N LEU A 106 5.94 0.88 7.00
CA LEU A 106 6.18 2.13 6.27
C LEU A 106 7.57 2.69 6.60
N ARG A 107 7.97 2.76 7.87
CA ARG A 107 9.31 3.26 8.26
C ARG A 107 10.44 2.42 7.67
N VAL A 108 10.33 1.09 7.70
CA VAL A 108 11.35 0.20 7.08
C VAL A 108 11.41 0.40 5.57
N SER A 109 10.25 0.67 4.94
CA SER A 109 10.21 0.98 3.51
C SER A 109 10.92 2.30 3.20
N GLU A 110 10.83 3.31 4.09
CA GLU A 110 11.53 4.60 3.96
C GLU A 110 13.04 4.44 4.02
N GLN A 111 13.53 3.67 4.99
CA GLN A 111 14.97 3.40 5.11
C GLN A 111 15.52 2.62 3.91
N THR A 112 14.67 1.83 3.24
CA THR A 112 15.06 1.10 2.03
C THR A 112 14.97 2.00 0.78
N ASP A 113 14.06 2.97 0.78
CA ASP A 113 13.84 3.96 -0.29
C ASP A 113 14.94 5.04 -0.29
N GLU A 114 15.61 5.32 0.85
CA GLU A 114 16.78 6.22 0.92
C GLU A 114 17.97 5.75 0.06
N TYR A 115 17.96 4.50 -0.40
CA TYR A 115 18.78 4.05 -1.52
C TYR A 115 18.10 4.46 -2.85
N ILE A 116 17.96 5.78 -3.07
CA ILE A 116 17.44 6.34 -4.32
C ILE A 116 18.47 6.09 -5.43
N LEU A 117 18.36 4.93 -6.07
CA LEU A 117 18.48 4.86 -7.53
C LEU A 117 17.45 5.85 -8.08
N ILE A 118 17.91 6.99 -8.58
CA ILE A 118 17.11 7.93 -9.38
C ILE A 118 16.94 7.24 -10.75
N PRO A 119 15.79 6.62 -11.09
CA PRO A 119 15.62 6.01 -12.39
C PRO A 119 14.77 6.97 -13.21
N ASN A 120 15.41 7.78 -14.03
CA ASN A 120 14.77 8.60 -15.06
C ASN A 120 13.69 9.58 -14.56
N ALA A 121 14.16 10.79 -14.23
CA ALA A 121 13.56 11.97 -14.81
C ALA A 121 13.39 11.75 -16.33
N ASN A 122 12.14 11.61 -16.78
CA ASN A 122 11.78 11.72 -18.20
C ASN A 122 10.85 12.92 -18.44
N SER A 123 10.86 13.90 -17.53
CA SER A 123 10.40 15.25 -17.81
C SER A 123 11.10 16.23 -16.87
N ASP A 124 11.88 17.13 -17.46
CA ASP A 124 12.53 18.30 -16.86
C ASP A 124 11.53 19.35 -16.31
N ALA A 125 10.31 18.97 -15.89
CA ALA A 125 9.23 19.93 -15.70
C ALA A 125 8.74 20.18 -14.26
N GLU A 126 8.97 19.31 -13.27
CA GLU A 126 8.37 19.53 -11.93
C GLU A 126 9.28 19.21 -10.73
N LEU A 127 10.54 19.65 -10.76
CA LEU A 127 11.42 19.67 -9.58
C LEU A 127 11.41 21.01 -8.83
N GLY A 128 10.37 21.83 -8.99
CA GLY A 128 10.39 23.25 -8.57
C GLY A 128 9.38 23.71 -7.51
N ARG A 129 8.69 22.84 -6.74
CA ARG A 129 7.58 23.33 -5.85
C ARG A 129 7.42 22.73 -4.45
N TYR A 130 8.44 22.14 -3.84
CA TYR A 130 8.36 21.77 -2.41
C TYR A 130 9.55 22.22 -1.55
N SER A 131 10.13 23.38 -1.87
CA SER A 131 10.96 24.13 -0.93
C SER A 131 10.38 25.54 -0.75
N GLY A 132 9.50 25.70 0.24
CA GLY A 132 9.03 27.03 0.66
C GLY A 132 7.64 27.06 1.25
N ALA A 133 7.48 26.58 2.49
CA ALA A 133 6.35 26.96 3.33
C ALA A 133 6.71 26.84 4.83
N TRP A 134 7.79 27.52 5.24
CA TRP A 134 8.02 27.92 6.63
C TRP A 134 8.56 29.36 6.63
N ALA A 135 8.03 30.19 7.54
CA ALA A 135 8.28 31.63 7.76
C ALA A 135 7.60 32.55 6.70
N VAL A 136 6.79 33.55 7.05
CA VAL A 136 6.73 34.44 8.23
C VAL A 136 5.27 34.81 8.52
#